data_AF-A0A8T3W3D7-F1
#
_entry.id   AF-A0A8T3W3D7-F1
#
_cell.length_a   1.000
_cell.length_b   1.000
_cell.length_c   1.000
_cell.angle_alpha   90.00
_cell.angle_beta   90.00
_cell.angle_gamma   90.00
#
_symmetry.space_group_name_H-M   'P 1'
#
loop_
_entity.id
_entity.type
_entity.pdbx_description
1 polymer ?
#
loop_
_entity_poly.entity_id
_entity_poly.type
_entity_poly.pdbx_seq_one_letter_code
_entity_poly.pdbx_strand_id
1 'polypeptide(L)'
;MAKKKRRILEEPEEEYEFTPTEFNEREFILKEIYISKIFAVSMVLAVVIGIIDAILIKTWPMESGGYYLMSIPATILAFFGIFLTKKISSVLGLHPELIEVKSLAGTYLMYLAMALGICIVGVQF
;
A
#
# COMPACT_ATOMS: atom_id res chain seq x y z
N MET A 1 64.04 39.60 -23.14
CA MET A 1 63.13 38.55 -23.62
C MET A 1 63.26 37.38 -22.64
N ALA A 2 62.24 36.74 -22.06
CA ALA A 2 60.79 36.82 -22.19
C ALA A 2 60.16 36.58 -20.79
N LYS A 3 59.13 37.35 -20.44
CA LYS A 3 58.35 37.17 -19.20
C LYS A 3 57.55 35.88 -19.31
N LYS A 4 57.78 34.92 -18.41
CA LYS A 4 57.02 33.67 -18.31
C LYS A 4 55.61 33.98 -17.80
N LYS A 5 54.64 34.13 -18.72
CA LYS A 5 53.20 34.19 -18.38
C LYS A 5 52.80 32.83 -17.80
N ARG A 6 52.62 32.74 -16.48
CA ARG A 6 51.83 31.65 -15.89
C ARG A 6 50.37 31.95 -16.23
N ARG A 7 49.78 31.05 -17.01
CA ARG A 7 48.36 31.04 -17.36
C ARG A 7 47.61 30.77 -16.07
N ILE A 8 46.81 31.73 -15.62
CA ILE A 8 45.83 31.54 -14.56
C ILE A 8 44.84 30.53 -15.14
N LEU A 9 44.79 29.34 -14.55
CA LEU A 9 43.73 28.38 -14.81
C LEU A 9 42.54 28.90 -14.00
N GLU A 10 41.61 29.56 -14.67
CA GLU A 10 40.26 29.72 -14.13
C GLU A 10 39.69 28.31 -13.98
N GLU A 11 39.58 27.84 -12.75
CA GLU A 11 38.76 26.66 -12.45
C GLU A 11 37.33 27.01 -12.89
N PRO A 12 36.70 26.21 -13.77
CA PRO A 12 35.32 26.46 -14.12
C PRO A 12 34.52 26.33 -12.83
N GLU A 13 33.94 27.45 -12.38
CA GLU A 13 32.91 27.43 -11.35
C GLU A 13 31.82 26.49 -11.88
N GLU A 14 31.77 25.28 -11.34
CA GLU A 14 30.63 24.38 -11.54
C GLU A 14 29.47 25.05 -10.82
N GLU A 15 28.83 25.99 -11.51
CA GLU A 15 27.53 26.54 -11.15
C GLU A 15 26.57 25.36 -11.15
N TYR A 16 26.40 24.76 -9.97
CA TYR A 16 25.29 23.87 -9.72
C TYR A 16 24.04 24.75 -9.71
N GLU A 17 23.50 25.00 -10.91
CA GLU A 17 22.17 25.55 -11.08
C GLU A 17 21.20 24.50 -10.55
N PHE A 18 20.78 24.66 -9.30
CA PHE A 18 19.60 23.98 -8.78
C PHE A 18 18.40 24.48 -9.57
N THR A 19 18.08 23.79 -10.66
CA THR A 19 16.80 23.93 -11.31
C THR A 19 15.77 23.26 -10.40
N PRO A 20 14.86 24.02 -9.75
CA PRO A 20 13.77 23.39 -9.03
C PRO A 20 12.99 22.57 -10.05
N THR A 21 12.84 21.27 -9.80
CA THR A 21 11.97 20.42 -10.61
C THR A 21 10.59 21.08 -10.66
N GLU A 22 10.14 21.45 -11.87
CA GLU A 22 8.81 22.03 -12.05
C GLU A 22 7.79 21.10 -11.43
N PHE A 23 7.09 21.58 -10.40
CA PHE A 23 6.08 20.80 -9.70
C PHE A 23 4.95 20.51 -10.69
N ASN A 24 4.89 19.27 -11.17
CA ASN A 24 3.84 18.84 -12.10
C ASN A 24 2.57 18.53 -11.31
N GLU A 25 1.75 19.57 -11.08
CA GLU A 25 0.49 19.50 -10.34
C GLU A 25 -0.43 18.38 -10.84
N ARG A 26 -0.43 18.13 -12.16
CA ARG A 26 -1.32 17.17 -12.79
C ARG A 26 -0.97 15.73 -12.43
N GLU A 27 0.32 15.41 -12.41
CA GLU A 27 0.81 14.09 -12.00
C GLU A 27 0.62 13.86 -10.50
N PHE A 28 0.80 14.91 -9.70
CA PHE A 28 0.53 14.87 -8.26
C PHE A 28 -0.94 14.53 -7.96
N ILE A 29 -1.88 15.24 -8.59
CA ILE A 29 -3.32 14.99 -8.42
C ILE A 29 -3.70 13.58 -8.90
N LEU A 30 -3.18 13.15 -10.06
CA LEU A 30 -3.46 11.81 -10.57
C LEU A 30 -2.97 10.72 -9.61
N LYS A 31 -1.77 10.86 -9.04
CA LYS A 31 -1.21 9.94 -8.04
C LYS A 31 -2.12 9.84 -6.81
N GLU A 32 -2.58 10.96 -6.25
CA GLU A 32 -3.47 10.95 -5.08
C GLU A 32 -4.83 10.29 -5.37
N ILE A 33 -5.41 10.56 -6.54
CA ILE A 33 -6.66 9.92 -6.98
C ILE A 33 -6.48 8.41 -7.10
N TYR A 34 -5.35 7.96 -7.65
CA TYR A 34 -5.07 6.53 -7.80
C TYR A 34 -4.89 5.84 -6.45
N ILE A 35 -4.14 6.44 -5.52
CA ILE A 35 -4.00 5.93 -4.15
C ILE A 35 -5.37 5.83 -3.47
N SER A 36 -6.19 6.87 -3.58
CA SER A 36 -7.52 6.91 -2.98
C SER A 36 -8.45 5.83 -3.54
N LYS A 37 -8.38 5.55 -4.85
CA LYS A 37 -9.15 4.45 -5.48
C LYS A 37 -8.72 3.08 -4.98
N ILE A 38 -7.42 2.83 -4.87
CA ILE A 38 -6.90 1.56 -4.33
C ILE A 38 -7.34 1.38 -2.88
N PHE A 39 -7.30 2.46 -2.09
CA PHE A 39 -7.78 2.44 -0.71
C PHE A 39 -9.28 2.14 -0.62
N ALA A 40 -10.10 2.70 -1.51
CA ALA A 40 -11.53 2.38 -1.57
C ALA A 40 -11.77 0.90 -1.92
N VAL A 41 -11.04 0.37 -2.91
CA VAL A 41 -11.13 -1.05 -3.29
C VAL A 41 -10.69 -1.95 -2.13
N SER A 42 -9.59 -1.63 -1.46
CA SER A 42 -9.11 -2.42 -0.33
C SER A 42 -10.11 -2.40 0.83
N MET A 43 -10.77 -1.26 1.10
CA MET A 43 -11.82 -1.19 2.11
C MET A 43 -12.99 -2.13 1.79
N VAL A 44 -13.54 -2.09 0.58
CA VAL A 44 -14.65 -2.97 0.19
C VAL A 44 -14.25 -4.44 0.33
N LEU A 45 -13.02 -4.78 -0.07
CA LEU A 45 -12.50 -6.14 0.00
C LEU A 45 -12.33 -6.62 1.46
N ALA A 46 -11.85 -5.74 2.35
CA ALA A 46 -11.75 -6.02 3.78
C ALA A 46 -13.11 -6.30 4.42
N VAL A 47 -14.16 -5.58 4.02
CA VAL A 47 -15.52 -5.85 4.50
C VAL A 47 -15.98 -7.24 4.09
N VAL A 48 -15.84 -7.57 2.81
CA VAL A 48 -16.27 -8.87 2.28
C VAL A 48 -15.52 -10.02 2.95
N ILE A 49 -14.18 -9.93 3.03
CA ILE A 49 -13.37 -10.98 3.66
C ILE A 49 -13.62 -11.07 5.16
N GLY A 50 -13.72 -9.95 5.87
CA GLY A 50 -14.01 -9.95 7.31
C GLY A 50 -15.35 -10.60 7.65
N ILE A 51 -16.38 -10.41 6.80
CA ILE A 51 -17.68 -11.08 6.95
C ILE A 51 -17.56 -12.58 6.69
N ILE A 52 -16.85 -12.98 5.63
CA ILE A 52 -16.63 -14.40 5.29
C ILE A 52 -15.89 -15.11 6.44
N ASP A 53 -14.84 -14.48 6.98
CA ASP A 53 -14.07 -15.01 8.11
C ASP A 53 -14.92 -15.15 9.38
N ALA A 54 -15.74 -14.14 9.69
CA ALA A 54 -16.66 -14.21 10.82
C ALA A 54 -17.64 -15.39 10.70
N ILE A 55 -18.23 -15.58 9.50
CA ILE A 55 -19.14 -16.69 9.24
C ILE A 55 -18.42 -18.03 9.36
N LEU A 56 -17.21 -18.16 8.80
CA LEU A 56 -16.40 -19.38 8.88
C LEU A 56 -16.11 -19.77 10.34
N ILE A 57 -15.71 -18.80 11.16
CA ILE A 57 -15.42 -19.02 12.58
C ILE A 57 -16.70 -19.41 13.34
N LYS A 58 -17.84 -18.76 13.05
CA LYS A 58 -19.11 -19.00 13.75
C LYS A 58 -19.78 -20.33 13.37
N THR A 59 -19.65 -20.77 12.12
CA THR A 59 -20.32 -21.99 11.62
C THR A 59 -19.63 -23.29 12.02
N TRP A 60 -18.33 -23.25 12.35
CA TRP A 60 -17.56 -24.41 12.79
C TRP A 60 -16.94 -24.20 14.19
N PRO A 61 -17.77 -24.02 15.24
CA PRO A 61 -17.28 -23.92 16.61
C PRO A 61 -16.83 -25.31 17.08
N MET A 62 -15.53 -25.55 17.14
CA MET A 62 -14.99 -26.79 17.67
C MET A 62 -14.95 -26.70 19.20
N GLU A 63 -15.77 -27.51 19.89
CA GLU A 63 -16.02 -27.47 21.35
C GLU A 63 -14.80 -27.76 22.26
N SER A 64 -13.59 -27.92 21.72
CA SER A 64 -12.42 -28.31 22.50
C SER A 64 -11.49 -27.13 22.82
N GLY A 65 -11.80 -26.40 23.90
CA GLY A 65 -10.76 -25.95 24.83
C GLY A 65 -9.82 -24.79 24.43
N GLY A 66 -10.32 -23.76 23.74
CA GLY A 66 -9.79 -22.40 23.96
C GLY A 66 -9.19 -21.64 22.78
N TYR A 67 -9.10 -22.24 21.59
CA TYR A 67 -8.74 -21.49 20.38
C TYR A 67 -9.59 -21.99 19.21
N TYR A 68 -10.27 -21.07 18.51
CA TYR A 68 -10.97 -21.40 17.27
C TYR A 68 -9.95 -21.97 16.30
N LEU A 69 -9.96 -23.29 16.06
CA LEU A 69 -9.03 -23.93 15.11
C LEU A 69 -9.19 -23.34 13.70
N MET A 70 -10.38 -22.80 13.41
CA MET A 70 -10.70 -22.02 12.20
C MET A 70 -10.11 -20.59 12.16
N SER A 71 -9.52 -20.08 13.23
CA SER A 71 -8.81 -18.80 13.21
C SER A 71 -7.55 -18.84 12.32
N ILE A 72 -6.90 -20.01 12.24
CA ILE A 72 -5.73 -20.23 11.37
C ILE A 72 -6.11 -20.07 9.89
N PRO A 73 -7.12 -20.79 9.34
CA PRO A 73 -7.54 -20.59 7.96
C PRO A 73 -8.14 -19.20 7.71
N ALA A 74 -8.84 -18.58 8.67
CA ALA A 74 -9.31 -17.20 8.53
C ALA A 74 -8.14 -16.21 8.39
N THR A 75 -7.09 -16.38 9.18
CA THR A 75 -5.88 -15.55 9.08
C THR A 75 -5.21 -15.73 7.71
N ILE A 76 -5.11 -16.97 7.21
CA ILE A 76 -4.58 -17.26 5.88
C ILE A 76 -5.42 -16.58 4.80
N LEU A 77 -6.75 -16.60 4.92
CA LEU A 77 -7.68 -15.94 3.99
C LEU A 77 -7.49 -14.42 3.99
N ALA A 78 -7.35 -13.81 5.18
CA ALA A 78 -7.09 -12.39 5.32
C ALA A 78 -5.78 -11.98 4.62
N PHE A 79 -4.70 -12.75 4.79
CA PHE A 79 -3.43 -12.53 4.07
C PHE A 79 -3.57 -12.77 2.57
N PHE A 80 -4.35 -13.77 2.15
CA PHE A 80 -4.66 -14.01 0.73
C PHE A 80 -5.40 -12.82 0.10
N GLY A 81 -6.22 -12.13 0.88
CA GLY A 81 -6.88 -10.88 0.48
C GLY A 81 -5.91 -9.77 0.06
N ILE A 82 -4.68 -9.73 0.60
CA ILE A 82 -3.64 -8.79 0.15
C ILE A 82 -3.18 -9.11 -1.28
N PHE A 83 -3.10 -10.39 -1.63
CA PHE A 83 -2.77 -10.78 -3.00
C PHE A 83 -3.92 -10.41 -3.96
N LEU A 84 -5.16 -10.56 -3.51
CA LEU A 84 -6.36 -10.14 -4.24
C LEU A 84 -6.42 -8.63 -4.46
N THR A 85 -6.12 -7.80 -3.44
CA THR A 85 -6.09 -6.34 -3.61
C THR A 85 -5.04 -5.92 -4.65
N LYS A 86 -3.85 -6.54 -4.62
CA LYS A 86 -2.81 -6.29 -5.63
C LYS A 86 -3.27 -6.67 -7.04
N LYS A 87 -3.89 -7.84 -7.19
CA LYS A 87 -4.38 -8.34 -8.49
C LYS A 87 -5.55 -7.49 -9.01
N ILE A 88 -6.53 -7.15 -8.18
CA ILE A 88 -7.70 -6.35 -8.57
C ILE A 88 -7.28 -4.93 -8.92
N SER A 89 -6.37 -4.33 -8.15
CA SER A 89 -5.83 -3.01 -8.47
C SER A 89 -5.11 -3.01 -9.82
N SER A 90 -4.29 -4.04 -10.09
CA SER A 90 -3.63 -4.20 -11.39
C SER A 90 -4.62 -4.41 -12.56
N VAL A 91 -5.71 -5.15 -12.35
CA VAL A 91 -6.77 -5.36 -13.37
C VAL A 91 -7.53 -4.06 -13.66
N LEU A 92 -7.71 -3.20 -12.67
CA LEU A 92 -8.35 -1.89 -12.82
C LEU A 92 -7.47 -0.84 -13.53
N GLY A 93 -6.30 -1.24 -14.05
CA GLY A 93 -5.33 -0.33 -14.68
C GLY A 93 -4.62 0.58 -13.66
N LEU A 94 -4.77 0.31 -12.37
CA LEU A 94 -4.06 1.01 -11.31
C LEU A 94 -2.73 0.30 -11.15
N HIS A 95 -1.66 0.82 -11.74
CA HIS A 95 -0.32 0.26 -11.58
C HIS A 95 0.17 0.50 -10.14
N PRO A 96 0.07 -0.49 -9.23
CA PRO A 96 0.44 -0.30 -7.83
C PRO A 96 1.96 -0.13 -7.68
N GLU A 97 2.71 -0.48 -8.73
CA GLU A 97 4.16 -0.33 -8.84
C GLU A 97 4.62 1.12 -9.05
N LEU A 98 3.73 2.01 -9.51
CA LEU A 98 4.00 3.44 -9.63
C LEU A 98 3.79 4.19 -8.30
N ILE A 99 3.27 3.50 -7.28
CA ILE A 99 2.95 4.09 -5.99
C ILE A 99 4.11 3.89 -5.03
N GLU A 100 4.35 4.90 -4.20
CA GLU A 100 5.34 4.80 -3.14
C GLU A 100 5.05 3.61 -2.22
N VAL A 101 6.08 2.79 -2.00
CA VAL A 101 6.01 1.58 -1.17
C VAL A 101 5.43 1.88 0.22
N LYS A 102 5.73 3.05 0.79
CA LYS A 102 5.19 3.50 2.08
C LYS A 102 3.66 3.67 2.07
N SER A 103 3.14 4.32 1.04
CA SER A 103 1.69 4.54 0.88
C SER A 103 0.96 3.23 0.62
N LEU A 104 1.53 2.37 -0.23
CA LEU A 104 0.99 1.04 -0.51
C LEU A 104 0.95 0.15 0.75
N ALA A 105 2.03 0.13 1.53
CA ALA A 105 2.08 -0.60 2.80
C ALA A 105 1.02 -0.10 3.79
N GLY A 106 0.79 1.23 3.84
CA GLY A 106 -0.29 1.82 4.62
C GLY A 106 -1.67 1.28 4.23
N THR A 107 -1.96 1.19 2.93
CA THR A 107 -3.25 0.65 2.47
C THR A 107 -3.45 -0.82 2.81
N TYR A 108 -2.39 -1.64 2.80
CA TYR A 108 -2.47 -3.06 3.19
C TYR A 108 -2.63 -3.24 4.70
N LEU A 109 -1.94 -2.42 5.51
CA LEU A 109 -2.11 -2.44 6.96
C LEU A 109 -3.54 -2.05 7.33
N MET A 110 -4.07 -0.99 6.71
CA MET A 110 -5.46 -0.58 6.91
C MET A 110 -6.46 -1.66 6.51
N TYR A 111 -6.24 -2.34 5.38
CA TYR A 111 -7.03 -3.50 4.98
C TYR A 111 -7.03 -4.60 6.06
N LEU A 112 -5.86 -4.98 6.58
CA LEU A 112 -5.75 -6.02 7.60
C LEU A 112 -6.44 -5.62 8.91
N ALA A 113 -6.21 -4.38 9.38
CA ALA A 113 -6.82 -3.87 10.59
C ALA A 113 -8.35 -3.83 10.48
N MET A 114 -8.88 -3.43 9.32
CA MET A 114 -10.31 -3.33 9.10
C MET A 114 -10.96 -4.71 8.95
N ALA A 115 -10.35 -5.63 8.19
CA ALA A 115 -10.83 -7.00 8.05
C ALA A 115 -10.88 -7.72 9.41
N LEU A 116 -9.82 -7.55 10.23
CA LEU A 116 -9.75 -8.11 11.57
C LEU A 116 -10.82 -7.50 12.49
N GLY A 117 -11.00 -6.18 12.46
CA GLY A 117 -12.05 -5.51 13.25
C GLY A 117 -13.45 -6.02 12.90
N ILE A 118 -13.77 -6.15 11.62
CA ILE A 118 -15.05 -6.67 11.15
C ILE A 118 -15.23 -8.14 11.54
N CYS A 119 -14.17 -8.94 11.44
CA CYS A 119 -14.19 -10.34 11.86
C CYS A 119 -14.49 -10.48 13.36
N ILE A 120 -13.79 -9.75 14.23
CA ILE A 120 -14.05 -9.77 15.68
C ILE A 120 -15.48 -9.37 16.00
N VAL A 121 -15.96 -8.27 15.40
CA VAL A 121 -17.32 -7.79 15.61
C VAL A 121 -18.33 -8.85 15.13
N GLY A 122 -18.13 -9.42 13.95
CA GLY A 122 -19.00 -10.44 13.38
C GLY A 122 -19.01 -11.77 14.13
N VAL A 123 -17.94 -12.11 14.86
CA VAL A 123 -17.89 -13.30 15.73
C VAL A 123 -18.63 -13.07 17.05
N GLN A 124 -18.68 -11.82 17.53
CA GLN A 124 -19.37 -11.47 18.78
C GLN A 124 -20.89 -11.39 18.65
N PHE A 125 -21.41 -11.14 17.43
CA PHE A 125 -22.84 -11.22 17.09
C PHE A 125 -23.22 -12.62 16.63
#